data_AF-A0A7K1CRS1-F1
#
_entry.id   AF-A0A7K1CRS1-F1
#
_cell.length_a   1.000
_cell.length_b   1.000
_cell.length_c   1.000
_cell.angle_alpha   90.00
_cell.angle_beta   90.00
_cell.angle_gamma   90.00
#
_symmetry.space_group_name_H-M   'P 1'
#
loop_
_entity.id
_entity.type
_entity.pdbx_description
1 polymer ?
#
loop_
_entity_poly.entity_id
_entity_poly.type
_entity_poly.pdbx_seq_one_letter_code
_entity_poly.pdbx_strand_id
1 'polypeptide(L)'
;FSGKPEFVVNFFEYIAEEVREYLAALGFRTLQEAIGHVEMIDARQAIDHWKAKGLDISPMLEIPQNPYAQTLTSSVGQDHGLDAALDVKLIELSRDAIADARPVSIDLPIRNVNRTVGTMLGYEVTKAWGGKGLPEGTINIHFTGSAGQSFGAFVPAGIEMRLEGDANDYVGKGLSGGRLIVHPHASAPLVAEENVIAGNVIGYGATSGEIFIRGLVGERFCVRNSGATAVVEGVGDHGCEYMTGGRVVVLGPTGRNFAAGMSGGIAFVYDPRGTFAAQVNYEMVDLEDLTTDDAAWLKDTIERHHAFTGSAIADRIVGQWASETKNFRKVMPRDYKKVLTVMEAARAEGLNESDTAQRIMEAARG
;
A
#
# COMPACT_ATOMS: atom_id res chain seq x y z
N PHE A 1 15.27 -25.47 18.31
CA PHE A 1 14.93 -25.86 16.93
C PHE A 1 16.10 -26.69 16.38
N SER A 2 15.84 -27.90 15.87
CA SER A 2 16.89 -28.84 15.41
C SER A 2 16.95 -29.02 13.89
N GLY A 3 16.08 -28.32 13.13
CA GLY A 3 16.11 -28.33 11.67
C GLY A 3 17.38 -27.68 11.14
N LYS A 4 17.96 -28.26 10.08
CA LYS A 4 19.15 -27.75 9.42
C LYS A 4 18.94 -27.61 7.91
N PRO A 5 19.61 -26.66 7.24
CA PRO A 5 19.51 -26.50 5.78
C PRO A 5 19.79 -27.79 5.02
N GLU A 6 20.70 -28.63 5.51
CA GLU A 6 21.08 -29.90 4.88
C GLU A 6 19.90 -30.87 4.78
N PHE A 7 18.95 -30.82 5.72
CA PHE A 7 17.76 -31.68 5.65
C PHE A 7 16.85 -31.31 4.48
N VAL A 8 16.81 -30.03 4.12
CA VAL A 8 16.04 -29.55 2.96
C VAL A 8 16.78 -29.88 1.67
N VAL A 9 18.11 -29.72 1.65
CA VAL A 9 18.95 -30.12 0.51
C VAL A 9 18.76 -31.61 0.20
N ASN A 10 18.96 -32.48 1.20
CA ASN A 10 18.81 -33.94 1.03
C ASN A 10 17.41 -34.33 0.57
N PHE A 11 16.37 -33.67 1.10
CA PHE A 11 15.00 -33.89 0.66
C PHE A 11 14.84 -33.60 -0.84
N PHE A 12 15.30 -32.44 -1.33
CA PHE A 12 15.21 -32.10 -2.75
C PHE A 12 16.11 -32.97 -3.64
N GLU A 13 17.26 -33.44 -3.14
CA GLU A 13 18.09 -34.41 -3.86
C GLU A 13 17.36 -35.73 -4.07
N TYR A 14 16.69 -36.27 -3.05
CA TYR A 14 15.91 -37.50 -3.19
C TYR A 14 14.72 -37.33 -4.13
N ILE A 15 14.00 -36.21 -4.06
CA ILE A 15 12.91 -35.91 -5.00
C ILE A 15 13.44 -35.80 -6.43
N ALA A 16 14.58 -35.12 -6.64
CA ALA A 16 15.18 -35.00 -7.96
C ALA A 16 15.63 -36.35 -8.52
N GLU A 17 16.20 -37.21 -7.68
CA GLU A 17 16.58 -38.57 -8.08
C GLU A 17 15.36 -39.39 -8.51
N GLU A 18 14.31 -39.41 -7.69
CA GLU A 18 13.08 -40.13 -8.00
C GLU A 18 12.42 -39.61 -9.30
N VAL A 19 12.41 -38.30 -9.53
CA VAL A 19 11.95 -37.72 -10.81
C VAL A 19 12.79 -38.23 -11.98
N ARG A 20 14.12 -38.29 -11.85
CA ARG A 20 15.00 -38.83 -12.90
C ARG A 20 14.73 -40.30 -13.18
N GLU A 21 14.46 -41.09 -12.15
CA GLU A 21 14.08 -42.49 -12.28
C GLU A 21 12.77 -42.64 -13.07
N TYR A 22 11.74 -41.84 -12.77
CA TYR A 22 10.48 -41.85 -13.54
C TYR A 22 10.67 -41.38 -14.98
N LEU A 23 11.43 -40.31 -15.21
CA LEU A 23 11.73 -39.85 -16.58
C LEU A 23 12.40 -40.94 -17.40
N ALA A 24 13.41 -41.61 -16.82
CA ALA A 24 14.09 -42.73 -17.47
C ALA A 24 13.15 -43.90 -17.76
N ALA A 25 12.25 -44.24 -16.82
CA ALA A 25 11.25 -45.29 -17.00
C ALA A 25 10.24 -44.95 -18.12
N LEU A 26 9.90 -43.67 -18.29
CA LEU A 26 9.02 -43.17 -19.34
C LEU A 26 9.74 -42.91 -20.69
N GLY A 27 11.07 -43.04 -20.72
CA GLY A 27 11.89 -42.85 -21.93
C GLY A 27 12.32 -41.41 -22.20
N PHE A 28 12.08 -40.50 -21.26
CA PHE A 28 12.51 -39.10 -21.34
C PHE A 28 13.90 -38.91 -20.72
N ARG A 29 14.72 -38.05 -21.32
CA ARG A 29 16.05 -37.70 -20.82
C ARG A 29 16.04 -36.46 -19.93
N THR A 30 15.04 -35.60 -20.12
CA THR A 30 14.91 -34.35 -19.39
C THR A 30 13.47 -34.10 -19.00
N LEU A 31 13.24 -33.29 -17.95
CA LEU A 31 11.90 -32.88 -17.57
C LEU A 31 11.21 -32.12 -18.71
N GLN A 32 11.96 -31.33 -19.47
CA GLN A 32 11.46 -30.57 -20.62
C GLN A 32 10.79 -31.46 -21.67
N GLU A 33 11.36 -32.65 -21.90
CA GLU A 33 10.79 -33.64 -22.83
C GLU A 33 9.50 -34.27 -22.31
N ALA A 34 9.22 -34.24 -21.00
CA ALA A 34 8.02 -34.82 -20.42
C ALA A 34 6.87 -33.81 -20.24
N ILE A 35 7.16 -32.50 -20.26
CA ILE A 35 6.15 -31.45 -20.05
C ILE A 35 5.08 -31.50 -21.15
N GLY A 36 3.81 -31.57 -20.73
CA GLY A 36 2.65 -31.55 -21.63
C GLY A 36 2.28 -32.91 -22.25
N HIS A 37 3.04 -33.98 -21.97
CA HIS A 37 2.77 -35.34 -22.45
C HIS A 37 1.70 -36.04 -21.60
N VAL A 38 0.46 -35.59 -21.73
CA VAL A 38 -0.71 -36.11 -21.00
C VAL A 38 -0.99 -37.58 -21.33
N GLU A 39 -0.66 -38.01 -22.56
CA GLU A 39 -0.79 -39.40 -23.00
C GLU A 39 0.07 -40.39 -22.21
N MET A 40 1.07 -39.90 -21.45
CA MET A 40 1.92 -40.73 -20.60
C MET A 40 1.29 -41.01 -19.21
N ILE A 41 0.11 -40.45 -18.93
CA ILE A 41 -0.61 -40.63 -17.66
C ILE A 41 -1.57 -41.82 -17.75
N ASP A 42 -1.32 -42.86 -16.94
CA ASP A 42 -2.26 -43.97 -16.79
C ASP A 42 -3.35 -43.67 -15.77
N ALA A 43 -4.51 -43.22 -16.24
CA ALA A 43 -5.65 -42.87 -15.41
C ALA A 43 -6.59 -44.05 -15.06
N ARG A 44 -6.32 -45.26 -15.57
CA ARG A 44 -7.25 -46.41 -15.45
C ARG A 44 -7.57 -46.74 -14.00
N GLN A 45 -6.56 -46.76 -13.14
CA GLN A 45 -6.74 -47.04 -11.71
C GLN A 45 -7.65 -46.03 -11.01
N ALA A 46 -7.60 -44.75 -11.42
CA ALA A 46 -8.45 -43.72 -10.86
C ALA A 46 -9.90 -43.83 -11.36
N ILE A 47 -10.09 -44.17 -12.64
CA ILE A 47 -11.40 -44.34 -13.28
C ILE A 47 -12.12 -45.59 -12.74
N ASP A 48 -11.41 -46.70 -12.60
CA ASP A 48 -11.98 -48.01 -12.20
C ASP A 48 -12.24 -48.10 -10.69
N HIS A 49 -11.84 -47.10 -9.91
CA HIS A 49 -12.01 -47.11 -8.47
C HIS A 49 -13.49 -46.94 -8.07
N TRP A 50 -13.99 -47.81 -7.19
CA TRP A 50 -15.42 -47.85 -6.84
C TRP A 50 -15.96 -46.56 -6.19
N LYS A 51 -15.11 -45.77 -5.53
CA LYS A 51 -15.46 -44.43 -5.00
C LYS A 51 -15.41 -43.30 -6.03
N ALA A 52 -14.83 -43.54 -7.20
CA ALA A 52 -14.75 -42.56 -8.29
C ALA A 52 -16.00 -42.57 -9.18
N LYS A 53 -17.01 -43.39 -8.86
CA LYS A 53 -18.30 -43.40 -9.54
C LYS A 53 -18.94 -42.00 -9.49
N GLY A 54 -19.02 -41.36 -10.65
CA GLY A 54 -19.58 -40.01 -10.84
C GLY A 54 -18.56 -38.90 -11.07
N LEU A 55 -17.26 -39.22 -11.08
CA LEU A 55 -16.20 -38.29 -11.45
C LEU A 55 -15.75 -38.53 -12.90
N ASP A 56 -15.84 -37.50 -13.75
CA ASP A 56 -15.26 -37.50 -15.10
C ASP A 56 -14.00 -36.63 -15.10
N ILE A 57 -12.83 -37.28 -15.22
CA ILE A 57 -11.52 -36.62 -15.29
C ILE A 57 -11.01 -36.43 -16.71
N SER A 58 -11.79 -36.83 -17.73
CA SER A 58 -11.42 -36.70 -19.14
C SER A 58 -11.03 -35.26 -19.53
N PRO A 59 -11.69 -34.19 -19.03
CA PRO A 59 -11.29 -32.82 -19.32
C PRO A 59 -9.88 -32.44 -18.84
N MET A 60 -9.33 -33.12 -17.84
CA MET A 60 -7.95 -32.90 -17.36
C MET A 60 -6.91 -33.66 -18.20
N LEU A 61 -7.34 -34.68 -18.93
CA LEU A 61 -6.48 -35.57 -19.73
C LEU A 61 -6.56 -35.26 -21.23
N GLU A 62 -7.27 -34.20 -21.61
CA GLU A 62 -7.38 -33.79 -23.00
C GLU A 62 -6.06 -33.18 -23.48
N ILE A 63 -5.54 -33.68 -24.61
CA ILE A 63 -4.38 -33.09 -25.27
C ILE A 63 -4.86 -31.85 -26.02
N PRO A 64 -4.40 -30.63 -25.67
CA PRO A 64 -4.86 -29.41 -26.31
C PRO A 64 -4.49 -29.40 -27.79
N GLN A 65 -5.46 -29.11 -28.65
CA GLN A 65 -5.17 -28.85 -30.06
C GLN A 65 -4.54 -27.46 -30.19
N ASN A 66 -3.36 -27.39 -30.79
CA ASN A 66 -2.63 -26.15 -30.97
C ASN A 66 -2.68 -25.67 -32.43
N PRO A 67 -3.59 -24.75 -32.79
CA PRO A 67 -3.68 -24.24 -34.16
C PRO A 67 -2.54 -23.27 -34.53
N TYR A 68 -1.71 -22.87 -33.57
CA TYR A 68 -0.68 -21.83 -33.73
C TYR A 68 0.75 -22.39 -33.74
N ALA A 69 0.93 -23.72 -33.82
CA ALA A 69 2.22 -24.40 -33.87
C ALA A 69 3.20 -24.00 -32.74
N GLN A 70 2.68 -23.68 -31.55
CA GLN A 70 3.50 -23.36 -30.37
C GLN A 70 4.04 -24.64 -29.71
N THR A 71 5.12 -24.50 -28.94
CA THR A 71 5.70 -25.62 -28.17
C THR A 71 4.84 -25.96 -26.95
N LEU A 72 4.94 -27.21 -26.47
CA LEU A 72 4.33 -27.64 -25.20
C LEU A 72 4.97 -26.97 -23.97
N THR A 73 6.13 -26.34 -24.17
CA THR A 73 6.95 -25.74 -23.13
C THR A 73 7.03 -24.23 -23.25
N SER A 74 7.49 -23.56 -22.19
CA SER A 74 7.84 -22.14 -22.26
C SER A 74 9.04 -21.92 -23.20
N SER A 75 8.81 -21.36 -24.37
CA SER A 75 9.83 -21.11 -25.41
C SER A 75 9.97 -19.64 -25.82
N VAL A 76 9.09 -18.77 -25.31
CA VAL A 76 9.06 -17.35 -25.66
C VAL A 76 9.00 -16.52 -24.37
N GLY A 77 9.82 -15.47 -24.30
CA GLY A 77 9.75 -14.50 -23.21
C GLY A 77 8.48 -13.62 -23.30
N GLN A 78 8.12 -12.98 -22.19
CA GLN A 78 7.00 -12.04 -22.17
C GLN A 78 7.54 -10.62 -22.41
N ASP A 79 6.93 -9.90 -23.36
CA ASP A 79 7.14 -8.46 -23.49
C ASP A 79 6.09 -7.73 -22.65
N HIS A 80 6.55 -7.05 -21.60
CA HIS A 80 5.72 -6.30 -20.68
C HIS A 80 5.52 -4.83 -21.10
N GLY A 81 6.19 -4.37 -22.17
CA GLY A 81 6.09 -3.00 -22.66
C GLY A 81 6.65 -1.94 -21.70
N LEU A 82 7.55 -2.33 -20.79
CA LEU A 82 8.09 -1.44 -19.75
C LEU A 82 8.95 -0.31 -20.32
N ASP A 83 9.54 -0.50 -21.50
CA ASP A 83 10.35 0.52 -22.17
C ASP A 83 9.54 1.79 -22.52
N ALA A 84 8.22 1.68 -22.63
CA ALA A 84 7.31 2.80 -22.87
C ALA A 84 6.78 3.46 -21.58
N ALA A 85 7.15 2.95 -20.40
CA ALA A 85 6.71 3.51 -19.13
C ALA A 85 7.28 4.91 -18.90
N LEU A 86 6.46 5.81 -18.33
CA LEU A 86 6.88 7.19 -18.03
C LEU A 86 8.11 7.23 -17.11
N ASP A 87 8.25 6.25 -16.23
CA ASP A 87 9.38 6.12 -15.32
C ASP A 87 10.74 5.99 -16.02
N VAL A 88 10.80 5.46 -17.25
CA VAL A 88 12.06 5.44 -18.02
C VAL A 88 12.58 6.86 -18.17
N LYS A 89 11.68 7.83 -18.43
CA LYS A 89 12.04 9.24 -18.50
C LYS A 89 12.37 9.83 -17.13
N LEU A 90 11.63 9.46 -16.08
CA LEU A 90 11.90 9.93 -14.72
C LEU A 90 13.28 9.50 -14.23
N ILE A 91 13.67 8.25 -14.49
CA ILE A 91 14.99 7.71 -14.14
C ILE A 91 16.08 8.47 -14.91
N GLU A 92 15.88 8.73 -16.20
CA GLU A 92 16.83 9.51 -17.01
C GLU A 92 17.06 10.91 -16.42
N LEU A 93 15.97 11.60 -16.07
CA LEU A 93 16.02 12.96 -15.51
C LEU A 93 16.54 12.98 -14.06
N SER A 94 16.52 11.85 -13.35
CA SER A 94 16.93 11.73 -11.95
C SER A 94 18.32 11.10 -11.77
N ARG A 95 19.10 10.91 -12.85
CA ARG A 95 20.42 10.23 -12.77
C ARG A 95 21.35 10.85 -11.73
N ASP A 96 21.44 12.18 -11.68
CA ASP A 96 22.32 12.89 -10.73
C ASP A 96 21.83 12.74 -9.28
N ALA A 97 20.52 12.71 -9.07
CA ALA A 97 19.93 12.45 -7.75
C ALA A 97 20.19 11.00 -7.29
N ILE A 98 20.05 10.03 -8.20
CA ILE A 98 20.29 8.62 -7.91
C ILE A 98 21.78 8.37 -7.63
N ALA A 99 22.69 9.01 -8.36
CA ALA A 99 24.13 8.81 -8.18
C ALA A 99 24.68 9.49 -6.93
N ASP A 100 24.33 10.77 -6.73
CA ASP A 100 25.05 11.65 -5.79
C ASP A 100 24.11 12.41 -4.82
N ALA A 101 22.83 12.07 -4.75
CA ALA A 101 21.82 12.80 -3.97
C ALA A 101 21.73 14.29 -4.30
N ARG A 102 22.03 14.68 -5.55
CA ARG A 102 21.87 16.06 -6.01
C ARG A 102 20.38 16.39 -6.21
N PRO A 103 19.88 17.51 -5.68
CA PRO A 103 18.49 17.89 -5.86
C PRO A 103 18.12 18.08 -7.34
N VAL A 104 17.00 17.50 -7.75
CA VAL A 104 16.40 17.66 -9.08
C VAL A 104 14.93 18.05 -8.98
N SER A 105 14.48 18.85 -9.95
CA SER A 105 13.08 19.23 -10.12
C SER A 105 12.64 18.91 -11.54
N ILE A 106 11.49 18.24 -11.67
CA ILE A 106 11.00 17.69 -12.93
C ILE A 106 9.53 18.10 -13.11
N ASP A 107 9.20 18.66 -14.27
CA ASP A 107 7.82 18.98 -14.66
C ASP A 107 7.43 18.13 -15.88
N LEU A 108 6.35 17.34 -15.77
CA LEU A 108 5.88 16.48 -16.86
C LEU A 108 4.34 16.40 -16.93
N PRO A 109 3.76 16.27 -18.13
CA PRO A 109 2.35 15.91 -18.25
C PRO A 109 2.13 14.46 -17.82
N ILE A 110 0.94 14.16 -17.32
CA ILE A 110 0.51 12.78 -16.99
C ILE A 110 -0.88 12.48 -17.55
N ARG A 111 -1.09 11.23 -17.97
CA ARG A 111 -2.37 10.73 -18.49
C ARG A 111 -2.75 9.43 -17.79
N ASN A 112 -4.03 9.09 -17.82
CA ASN A 112 -4.55 7.91 -17.11
C ASN A 112 -3.96 6.57 -17.59
N VAL A 113 -3.37 6.54 -18.79
CA VAL A 113 -2.62 5.39 -19.32
C VAL A 113 -1.24 5.22 -18.67
N ASN A 114 -0.69 6.29 -18.06
CA ASN A 114 0.53 6.24 -17.27
C ASN A 114 0.18 5.68 -15.88
N ARG A 115 0.37 4.36 -15.74
CA ARG A 115 0.14 3.60 -14.51
C ARG A 115 1.45 3.44 -13.75
N THR A 116 1.35 3.23 -12.43
CA THR A 116 2.50 2.95 -11.54
C THR A 116 3.63 3.97 -11.65
N VAL A 117 3.28 5.23 -11.92
CA VAL A 117 4.27 6.29 -12.11
C VAL A 117 5.04 6.50 -10.81
N GLY A 118 6.36 6.54 -10.91
CA GLY A 118 7.30 6.68 -9.79
C GLY A 118 7.81 5.35 -9.22
N THR A 119 7.20 4.21 -9.55
CA THR A 119 7.57 2.91 -8.98
C THR A 119 8.94 2.41 -9.45
N MET A 120 9.26 2.50 -10.75
CA MET A 120 10.59 2.07 -11.24
C MET A 120 11.67 3.06 -10.79
N LEU A 121 11.35 4.35 -10.73
CA LEU A 121 12.25 5.34 -10.11
C LEU A 121 12.51 5.00 -8.64
N GLY A 122 11.47 4.66 -7.88
CA GLY A 122 11.59 4.23 -6.50
C GLY A 122 12.45 2.98 -6.32
N TYR A 123 12.37 2.03 -7.26
CA TYR A 123 13.27 0.88 -7.33
C TYR A 123 14.73 1.31 -7.52
N GLU A 124 15.03 2.17 -8.49
CA GLU A 124 16.42 2.60 -8.73
C GLU A 124 17.00 3.37 -7.54
N VAL A 125 16.21 4.23 -6.89
CA VAL A 125 16.63 4.90 -5.65
C VAL A 125 16.87 3.89 -4.54
N THR A 126 15.97 2.94 -4.33
CA THR A 126 16.12 1.91 -3.28
C THR A 126 17.32 1.00 -3.55
N LYS A 127 17.60 0.68 -4.81
CA LYS A 127 18.76 -0.12 -5.22
C LYS A 127 20.07 0.60 -4.93
N ALA A 128 20.13 1.90 -5.12
CA ALA A 128 21.32 2.71 -4.87
C ALA A 128 21.51 3.08 -3.39
N TRP A 129 20.42 3.37 -2.66
CA TRP A 129 20.47 3.98 -1.31
C TRP A 129 19.88 3.10 -0.19
N GLY A 130 19.36 1.92 -0.52
CA GLY A 130 18.69 1.02 0.42
C GLY A 130 17.41 1.63 1.01
N GLY A 131 16.94 1.03 2.11
CA GLY A 131 15.69 1.43 2.77
C GLY A 131 15.71 2.83 3.41
N LYS A 132 16.89 3.45 3.57
CA LYS A 132 16.98 4.83 4.06
C LYS A 132 16.51 5.84 3.01
N GLY A 133 16.63 5.50 1.73
CA GLY A 133 16.32 6.39 0.61
C GLY A 133 17.24 7.61 0.56
N LEU A 134 16.76 8.66 -0.08
CA LEU A 134 17.46 9.93 -0.26
C LEU A 134 17.06 10.95 0.83
N PRO A 135 17.87 12.01 1.05
CA PRO A 135 17.43 13.16 1.82
C PRO A 135 16.11 13.73 1.29
N GLU A 136 15.30 14.31 2.18
CA GLU A 136 14.02 14.91 1.81
C GLU A 136 14.18 15.99 0.73
N GLY A 137 13.28 16.01 -0.25
CA GLY A 137 13.29 16.99 -1.33
C GLY A 137 14.42 16.80 -2.36
N THR A 138 15.09 15.65 -2.39
CA THR A 138 16.13 15.38 -3.40
C THR A 138 15.53 15.23 -4.81
N ILE A 139 14.39 14.56 -4.94
CA ILE A 139 13.70 14.44 -6.23
C ILE A 139 12.30 15.02 -6.06
N ASN A 140 12.03 16.17 -6.69
CA ASN A 140 10.72 16.80 -6.69
C ASN A 140 10.12 16.71 -8.09
N ILE A 141 8.98 16.04 -8.22
CA ILE A 141 8.33 15.81 -9.50
C ILE A 141 6.95 16.44 -9.46
N HIS A 142 6.70 17.36 -10.40
CA HIS A 142 5.43 17.98 -10.60
C HIS A 142 4.78 17.43 -11.87
N PHE A 143 3.54 16.96 -11.72
CA PHE A 143 2.73 16.43 -12.80
C PHE A 143 1.48 17.28 -13.02
N THR A 144 1.12 17.48 -14.28
CA THR A 144 -0.16 18.09 -14.65
C THR A 144 -0.98 17.12 -15.51
N GLY A 145 -2.22 16.85 -15.09
CA GLY A 145 -3.15 15.97 -15.83
C GLY A 145 -3.82 14.93 -14.93
N SER A 146 -4.17 13.78 -15.50
CA SER A 146 -4.89 12.72 -14.78
C SER A 146 -3.98 11.51 -14.62
N ALA A 147 -3.63 11.12 -13.39
CA ALA A 147 -2.76 9.98 -13.15
C ALA A 147 -3.52 8.64 -13.29
N GLY A 148 -2.85 7.66 -13.88
CA GLY A 148 -3.37 6.30 -13.92
C GLY A 148 -3.34 5.60 -12.57
N GLN A 149 -3.72 4.33 -12.59
CA GLN A 149 -3.73 3.45 -11.43
C GLN A 149 -2.35 3.38 -10.75
N SER A 150 -2.32 3.34 -9.42
CA SER A 150 -1.10 3.16 -8.61
C SER A 150 -0.06 4.29 -8.72
N PHE A 151 -0.51 5.54 -8.87
CA PHE A 151 0.38 6.71 -8.82
C PHE A 151 1.18 6.76 -7.50
N GLY A 152 2.50 6.87 -7.59
CA GLY A 152 3.37 6.94 -6.43
C GLY A 152 3.47 5.63 -5.62
N ALA A 153 3.19 4.48 -6.23
CA ALA A 153 3.30 3.19 -5.54
C ALA A 153 4.77 2.86 -5.20
N PHE A 154 4.99 2.40 -3.96
CA PHE A 154 6.29 2.00 -3.40
C PHE A 154 7.40 3.06 -3.45
N VAL A 155 7.01 4.34 -3.47
CA VAL A 155 7.97 5.45 -3.54
C VAL A 155 8.70 5.62 -2.19
N PRO A 156 10.04 5.52 -2.16
CA PRO A 156 10.84 5.64 -0.95
C PRO A 156 11.06 7.10 -0.53
N ALA A 157 11.68 7.28 0.63
CA ALA A 157 12.09 8.58 1.15
C ALA A 157 13.00 9.37 0.17
N GLY A 158 12.79 10.69 0.15
CA GLY A 158 13.53 11.65 -0.68
C GLY A 158 12.92 11.94 -2.05
N ILE A 159 11.82 11.27 -2.40
CA ILE A 159 11.01 11.58 -3.58
C ILE A 159 9.71 12.26 -3.13
N GLU A 160 9.44 13.45 -3.67
CA GLU A 160 8.16 14.16 -3.58
C GLU A 160 7.50 14.17 -4.96
N MET A 161 6.24 13.72 -5.04
CA MET A 161 5.44 13.74 -6.26
C MET A 161 4.19 14.56 -6.03
N ARG A 162 4.08 15.67 -6.76
CA ARG A 162 2.92 16.56 -6.77
C ARG A 162 2.15 16.37 -8.05
N LEU A 163 0.84 16.22 -7.94
CA LEU A 163 -0.10 16.08 -9.04
C LEU A 163 -1.12 17.21 -8.98
N GLU A 164 -1.05 18.08 -9.98
CA GLU A 164 -2.06 19.07 -10.30
C GLU A 164 -3.07 18.46 -11.29
N GLY A 165 -4.22 18.02 -10.77
CA GLY A 165 -5.26 17.33 -11.53
C GLY A 165 -5.99 16.28 -10.70
N ASP A 166 -6.13 15.06 -11.22
CA ASP A 166 -6.86 13.95 -10.60
C ASP A 166 -6.10 12.62 -10.72
N ALA A 167 -6.44 11.62 -9.91
CA ALA A 167 -5.83 10.30 -9.95
C ALA A 167 -6.86 9.17 -9.91
N ASN A 168 -6.49 8.00 -10.44
CA ASN A 168 -7.28 6.78 -10.29
C ASN A 168 -7.00 6.07 -8.94
N ASP A 169 -7.35 4.79 -8.82
CA ASP A 169 -7.17 4.04 -7.57
C ASP A 169 -5.70 3.80 -7.21
N TYR A 170 -5.47 3.39 -5.96
CA TYR A 170 -4.18 2.92 -5.44
C TYR A 170 -3.08 3.98 -5.35
N VAL A 171 -3.43 5.27 -5.27
CA VAL A 171 -2.44 6.33 -4.97
C VAL A 171 -1.65 5.95 -3.71
N GLY A 172 -0.32 5.95 -3.79
CA GLY A 172 0.54 5.60 -2.65
C GLY A 172 0.40 4.16 -2.16
N LYS A 173 0.01 3.20 -3.02
CA LYS A 173 0.06 1.78 -2.68
C LYS A 173 1.46 1.39 -2.20
N GLY A 174 1.54 0.84 -1.00
CA GLY A 174 2.79 0.43 -0.36
C GLY A 174 3.80 1.57 -0.21
N LEU A 175 3.35 2.81 -0.04
CA LEU A 175 4.23 3.97 0.16
C LEU A 175 5.25 3.69 1.27
N SER A 176 6.51 4.02 1.02
CA SER A 176 7.67 3.58 1.80
C SER A 176 8.61 4.73 2.15
N GLY A 177 8.05 5.94 2.31
CA GLY A 177 8.78 7.12 2.80
C GLY A 177 8.64 8.36 1.94
N GLY A 178 8.18 8.22 0.70
CA GLY A 178 7.95 9.36 -0.20
C GLY A 178 6.82 10.26 0.25
N ARG A 179 6.72 11.44 -0.38
CA ARG A 179 5.59 12.37 -0.20
C ARG A 179 4.78 12.47 -1.48
N LEU A 180 3.47 12.26 -1.37
CA LEU A 180 2.51 12.38 -2.46
C LEU A 180 1.53 13.51 -2.18
N ILE A 181 1.38 14.42 -3.14
CA ILE A 181 0.49 15.58 -3.04
C ILE A 181 -0.43 15.55 -4.25
N VAL A 182 -1.75 15.58 -4.03
CA VAL A 182 -2.76 15.61 -5.10
C VAL A 182 -3.71 16.77 -4.84
N HIS A 183 -3.84 17.68 -5.79
CA HIS A 183 -4.78 18.79 -5.72
C HIS A 183 -5.35 19.12 -7.10
N PRO A 184 -6.54 19.73 -7.17
CA PRO A 184 -7.13 20.10 -8.45
C PRO A 184 -6.24 21.11 -9.18
N HIS A 185 -6.42 21.17 -10.49
CA HIS A 185 -5.84 22.25 -11.30
C HIS A 185 -6.33 23.61 -10.82
N ALA A 186 -5.46 24.62 -10.78
CA ALA A 186 -5.80 25.94 -10.24
C ALA A 186 -6.97 26.62 -10.98
N SER A 187 -7.16 26.29 -12.26
CA SER A 187 -8.27 26.79 -13.08
C SER A 187 -9.52 25.92 -13.06
N ALA A 188 -9.56 24.84 -12.25
CA ALA A 188 -10.72 23.96 -12.20
C ALA A 188 -11.92 24.71 -11.60
N PRO A 189 -13.11 24.69 -12.23
CA PRO A 189 -14.27 25.43 -11.75
C PRO A 189 -14.99 24.76 -10.57
N LEU A 190 -14.38 23.74 -9.98
CA LEU A 190 -14.98 22.88 -8.96
C LEU A 190 -14.57 23.30 -7.54
N VAL A 191 -15.45 23.01 -6.58
CA VAL A 191 -15.14 23.09 -5.15
C VAL A 191 -14.51 21.76 -4.75
N ALA A 192 -13.23 21.78 -4.38
CA ALA A 192 -12.43 20.56 -4.22
C ALA A 192 -13.04 19.61 -3.18
N GLU A 193 -13.45 20.15 -2.05
CA GLU A 193 -14.02 19.41 -0.93
C GLU A 193 -15.41 18.80 -1.20
N GLU A 194 -16.03 19.12 -2.35
CA GLU A 194 -17.31 18.54 -2.78
C GLU A 194 -17.15 17.55 -3.94
N ASN A 195 -15.94 17.35 -4.44
CA ASN A 195 -15.68 16.58 -5.67
C ASN A 195 -14.62 15.49 -5.46
N VAL A 196 -14.80 14.38 -6.16
CA VAL A 196 -13.84 13.27 -6.13
C VAL A 196 -12.61 13.64 -6.94
N ILE A 197 -11.43 13.53 -6.31
CA ILE A 197 -10.12 13.79 -6.93
C ILE A 197 -9.28 12.53 -7.12
N ALA A 198 -9.50 11.51 -6.29
CA ALA A 198 -8.77 10.24 -6.39
C ALA A 198 -9.67 9.04 -6.11
N GLY A 199 -9.28 7.88 -6.65
CA GLY A 199 -10.06 6.64 -6.56
C GLY A 199 -10.00 5.97 -5.18
N ASN A 200 -10.08 4.64 -5.21
CA ASN A 200 -10.17 3.77 -4.06
C ASN A 200 -8.80 3.29 -3.57
N VAL A 201 -8.76 2.70 -2.37
CA VAL A 201 -7.64 1.88 -1.87
C VAL A 201 -6.31 2.66 -1.83
N ILE A 202 -6.40 3.96 -1.54
CA ILE A 202 -5.27 4.88 -1.41
C ILE A 202 -4.47 4.54 -0.14
N GLY A 203 -3.15 4.60 -0.21
CA GLY A 203 -2.27 4.31 0.93
C GLY A 203 -2.27 2.84 1.36
N TYR A 204 -2.70 1.92 0.48
CA TYR A 204 -2.82 0.50 0.81
C TYR A 204 -1.49 -0.09 1.28
N GLY A 205 -1.44 -0.54 2.53
CA GLY A 205 -0.24 -1.19 3.06
C GLY A 205 0.97 -0.26 3.19
N ALA A 206 0.77 1.06 3.18
CA ALA A 206 1.85 2.02 3.34
C ALA A 206 2.56 1.83 4.68
N THR A 207 3.88 1.90 4.69
CA THR A 207 4.71 1.66 5.88
C THR A 207 5.34 2.95 6.43
N SER A 208 5.51 3.97 5.60
CA SER A 208 5.98 5.30 5.97
C SER A 208 5.70 6.28 4.84
N GLY A 209 6.00 7.56 5.06
CA GLY A 209 5.78 8.62 4.07
C GLY A 209 4.48 9.39 4.30
N GLU A 210 4.17 10.28 3.37
CA GLU A 210 3.11 11.27 3.53
C GLU A 210 2.21 11.38 2.30
N ILE A 211 0.90 11.52 2.52
CA ILE A 211 -0.11 11.66 1.47
C ILE A 211 -1.00 12.86 1.79
N PHE A 212 -1.04 13.86 0.90
CA PHE A 212 -1.87 15.06 1.06
C PHE A 212 -2.81 15.18 -0.14
N ILE A 213 -4.12 15.03 0.07
CA ILE A 213 -5.11 15.02 -1.02
C ILE A 213 -6.18 16.08 -0.76
N ARG A 214 -6.28 17.06 -1.65
CA ARG A 214 -7.31 18.10 -1.61
C ARG A 214 -8.52 17.67 -2.43
N GLY A 215 -9.47 17.02 -1.78
CA GLY A 215 -10.76 16.62 -2.34
C GLY A 215 -11.28 15.32 -1.74
N LEU A 216 -12.41 14.84 -2.26
CA LEU A 216 -13.00 13.57 -1.86
C LEU A 216 -12.28 12.39 -2.52
N VAL A 217 -12.21 11.27 -1.83
CA VAL A 217 -11.66 10.02 -2.38
C VAL A 217 -12.64 8.87 -2.21
N GLY A 218 -12.39 7.79 -2.95
CA GLY A 218 -13.21 6.58 -2.92
C GLY A 218 -13.13 5.78 -1.62
N GLU A 219 -13.48 4.51 -1.73
CA GLU A 219 -13.54 3.57 -0.61
C GLU A 219 -12.14 3.10 -0.17
N ARG A 220 -12.07 2.54 1.04
CA ARG A 220 -10.87 1.88 1.60
C ARG A 220 -9.64 2.77 1.65
N PHE A 221 -9.84 4.06 1.93
CA PHE A 221 -8.75 4.99 2.18
C PHE A 221 -7.89 4.51 3.36
N CYS A 222 -6.57 4.45 3.18
CA CYS A 222 -5.60 3.96 4.16
C CYS A 222 -5.86 2.54 4.68
N VAL A 223 -6.44 1.67 3.85
CA VAL A 223 -6.59 0.25 4.20
C VAL A 223 -5.22 -0.38 4.47
N ARG A 224 -5.07 -1.08 5.60
CA ARG A 224 -3.78 -1.66 6.04
C ARG A 224 -2.62 -0.66 6.17
N ASN A 225 -2.89 0.63 6.31
CA ASN A 225 -1.83 1.60 6.61
C ASN A 225 -1.10 1.18 7.89
N SER A 226 0.22 1.12 7.83
CA SER A 226 1.10 0.62 8.87
C SER A 226 2.10 1.68 9.36
N GLY A 227 2.10 2.88 8.78
CA GLY A 227 3.02 3.94 9.23
C GLY A 227 3.01 5.25 8.45
N ALA A 228 2.24 5.39 7.38
CA ALA A 228 2.16 6.65 6.66
C ALA A 228 1.26 7.68 7.37
N THR A 229 1.59 8.96 7.17
CA THR A 229 0.70 10.08 7.51
C THR A 229 -0.14 10.46 6.30
N ALA A 230 -1.46 10.58 6.44
CA ALA A 230 -2.32 10.96 5.34
C ALA A 230 -3.34 12.03 5.74
N VAL A 231 -3.57 13.02 4.87
CA VAL A 231 -4.58 14.07 5.02
C VAL A 231 -5.47 14.11 3.77
N VAL A 232 -6.78 14.08 3.97
CA VAL A 232 -7.78 14.09 2.89
C VAL A 232 -9.03 14.87 3.29
N GLU A 233 -9.80 15.39 2.33
CA GLU A 233 -10.99 16.24 2.60
C GLU A 233 -12.30 15.46 2.67
N GLY A 234 -12.28 14.16 2.38
CA GLY A 234 -13.39 13.24 2.64
C GLY A 234 -13.15 11.87 2.02
N VAL A 235 -13.78 10.84 2.57
CA VAL A 235 -13.54 9.44 2.19
C VAL A 235 -14.85 8.68 2.01
N GLY A 236 -14.85 7.68 1.13
CA GLY A 236 -15.94 6.72 1.01
C GLY A 236 -16.02 5.71 2.15
N ASP A 237 -16.68 4.57 1.91
CA ASP A 237 -16.85 3.49 2.90
C ASP A 237 -15.49 2.84 3.23
N HIS A 238 -15.39 2.24 4.42
CA HIS A 238 -14.24 1.43 4.86
C HIS A 238 -12.92 2.21 5.04
N GLY A 239 -12.98 3.51 5.36
CA GLY A 239 -11.78 4.28 5.73
C GLY A 239 -11.03 3.67 6.92
N CYS A 240 -9.70 3.64 6.84
CA CYS A 240 -8.78 3.07 7.84
C CYS A 240 -9.01 1.58 8.17
N GLU A 241 -9.65 0.82 7.29
CA GLU A 241 -9.87 -0.61 7.47
C GLU A 241 -8.52 -1.35 7.65
N TYR A 242 -8.42 -2.22 8.66
CA TYR A 242 -7.21 -2.99 8.98
C TYR A 242 -5.94 -2.16 9.21
N MET A 243 -6.05 -0.86 9.51
CA MET A 243 -4.90 -0.02 9.81
C MET A 243 -4.21 -0.50 11.11
N THR A 244 -2.87 -0.61 11.05
CA THR A 244 -2.01 -1.13 12.13
C THR A 244 -0.98 -0.10 12.60
N GLY A 245 -0.88 1.06 11.94
CA GLY A 245 0.05 2.12 12.28
C GLY A 245 -0.12 3.35 11.39
N GLY A 246 0.60 4.42 11.70
CA GLY A 246 0.50 5.70 10.99
C GLY A 246 -0.56 6.64 11.58
N ARG A 247 -0.77 7.77 10.91
CA ARG A 247 -1.73 8.80 11.33
C ARG A 247 -2.56 9.30 10.17
N VAL A 248 -3.89 9.33 10.32
CA VAL A 248 -4.80 9.74 9.26
C VAL A 248 -5.62 10.94 9.71
N VAL A 249 -5.79 11.94 8.84
CA VAL A 249 -6.63 13.11 9.08
C VAL A 249 -7.66 13.20 7.95
N VAL A 250 -8.95 13.21 8.30
CA VAL A 250 -10.06 13.40 7.37
C VAL A 250 -10.75 14.72 7.71
N LEU A 251 -10.70 15.68 6.80
CA LEU A 251 -11.20 17.05 6.97
C LEU A 251 -12.65 17.24 6.49
N GLY A 252 -13.39 16.15 6.31
CA GLY A 252 -14.78 16.20 5.86
C GLY A 252 -15.50 14.85 6.00
N PRO A 253 -16.49 14.55 5.14
CA PRO A 253 -17.39 13.41 5.34
C PRO A 253 -16.64 12.07 5.22
N THR A 254 -17.17 11.06 5.93
CA THR A 254 -16.72 9.67 5.86
C THR A 254 -17.88 8.75 5.46
N GLY A 255 -17.58 7.67 4.75
CA GLY A 255 -18.51 6.57 4.55
C GLY A 255 -18.62 5.64 5.77
N ARG A 256 -19.41 4.58 5.62
CA ARG A 256 -19.74 3.59 6.66
C ARG A 256 -18.56 2.68 6.99
N ASN A 257 -18.69 1.96 8.10
CA ASN A 257 -17.76 0.91 8.54
C ASN A 257 -16.31 1.43 8.67
N PHE A 258 -16.16 2.68 9.09
CA PHE A 258 -14.87 3.32 9.31
C PHE A 258 -14.12 2.61 10.45
N ALA A 259 -12.82 2.40 10.28
CA ALA A 259 -11.91 1.75 11.22
C ALA A 259 -12.22 0.28 11.53
N ALA A 260 -12.94 -0.43 10.65
CA ALA A 260 -13.15 -1.87 10.79
C ALA A 260 -11.82 -2.63 10.82
N GLY A 261 -11.60 -3.46 11.85
CA GLY A 261 -10.34 -4.19 12.03
C GLY A 261 -9.11 -3.32 12.28
N MET A 262 -9.27 -2.01 12.55
CA MET A 262 -8.16 -1.11 12.87
C MET A 262 -7.58 -1.48 14.24
N SER A 263 -6.36 -2.01 14.24
CA SER A 263 -5.66 -2.52 15.43
C SER A 263 -4.49 -1.65 15.88
N GLY A 264 -4.11 -0.63 15.10
CA GLY A 264 -3.05 0.31 15.47
C GLY A 264 -3.05 1.60 14.65
N GLY A 265 -2.31 2.61 15.11
CA GLY A 265 -2.31 3.96 14.55
C GLY A 265 -3.43 4.83 15.11
N ILE A 266 -3.53 6.07 14.63
CA ILE A 266 -4.52 7.06 15.09
C ILE A 266 -5.17 7.74 13.89
N ALA A 267 -6.50 7.88 13.90
CA ALA A 267 -7.20 8.69 12.91
C ALA A 267 -7.91 9.88 13.58
N PHE A 268 -7.94 11.02 12.90
CA PHE A 268 -8.61 12.24 13.31
C PHE A 268 -9.64 12.62 12.27
N VAL A 269 -10.90 12.74 12.66
CA VAL A 269 -11.99 13.08 11.74
C VAL A 269 -12.64 14.38 12.17
N TYR A 270 -12.72 15.34 11.25
CA TYR A 270 -13.42 16.60 11.43
C TYR A 270 -14.93 16.37 11.23
N ASP A 271 -15.70 16.42 12.32
CA ASP A 271 -17.13 16.12 12.35
C ASP A 271 -17.96 17.28 12.96
N PRO A 272 -18.03 18.43 12.28
CA PRO A 272 -18.81 19.58 12.75
C PRO A 272 -20.32 19.31 12.81
N ARG A 273 -20.80 18.24 12.16
CA ARG A 273 -22.23 17.86 12.13
C ARG A 273 -22.60 16.78 13.13
N GLY A 274 -21.64 16.20 13.85
CA GLY A 274 -21.90 15.13 14.82
C GLY A 274 -22.42 13.83 14.18
N THR A 275 -22.07 13.56 12.92
CA THR A 275 -22.56 12.42 12.13
C THR A 275 -21.60 11.24 12.11
N PHE A 276 -20.33 11.44 12.48
CA PHE A 276 -19.27 10.45 12.32
C PHE A 276 -19.47 9.22 13.20
N ALA A 277 -19.98 9.39 14.42
CA ALA A 277 -20.19 8.28 15.35
C ALA A 277 -21.04 7.14 14.77
N ALA A 278 -22.02 7.45 13.91
CA ALA A 278 -22.87 6.45 13.27
C ALA A 278 -22.15 5.66 12.15
N GLN A 279 -20.99 6.14 11.69
CA GLN A 279 -20.22 5.54 10.60
C GLN A 279 -19.11 4.60 11.09
N VAL A 280 -18.79 4.63 12.39
CA VAL A 280 -17.65 3.92 12.99
C VAL A 280 -18.00 2.47 13.28
N ASN A 281 -17.07 1.57 12.97
CA ASN A 281 -17.09 0.20 13.47
C ASN A 281 -16.36 0.14 14.82
N TYR A 282 -17.11 -0.05 15.90
CA TYR A 282 -16.61 -0.03 17.28
C TYR A 282 -16.00 -1.36 17.77
N GLU A 283 -15.83 -2.36 16.90
CA GLU A 283 -15.33 -3.68 17.30
C GLU A 283 -13.97 -3.57 18.00
N MET A 284 -13.05 -2.74 17.50
CA MET A 284 -11.70 -2.61 18.03
C MET A 284 -11.32 -1.20 18.50
N VAL A 285 -12.12 -0.18 18.15
CA VAL A 285 -11.78 1.23 18.39
C VAL A 285 -12.82 1.93 19.26
N ASP A 286 -12.37 2.98 19.94
CA ASP A 286 -13.21 3.95 20.62
C ASP A 286 -13.01 5.35 20.02
N LEU A 287 -14.01 6.21 20.22
CA LEU A 287 -13.90 7.63 19.94
C LEU A 287 -13.48 8.38 21.20
N GLU A 288 -12.45 9.22 21.07
CA GLU A 288 -11.89 10.01 22.16
C GLU A 288 -11.82 11.49 21.80
N ASP A 289 -11.77 12.33 22.82
CA ASP A 289 -11.42 13.74 22.68
C ASP A 289 -9.92 13.90 22.40
N LEU A 290 -9.56 15.02 21.79
CA LEU A 290 -8.16 15.34 21.53
C LEU A 290 -7.41 15.66 22.84
N THR A 291 -6.21 15.11 22.98
CA THR A 291 -5.24 15.61 23.95
C THR A 291 -4.58 16.90 23.44
N THR A 292 -3.85 17.60 24.30
CA THR A 292 -3.07 18.79 23.91
C THR A 292 -2.04 18.45 22.82
N ASP A 293 -1.38 17.30 22.93
CA ASP A 293 -0.37 16.85 21.97
C ASP A 293 -1.00 16.44 20.64
N ASP A 294 -2.18 15.79 20.68
CA ASP A 294 -2.96 15.50 19.48
C ASP A 294 -3.33 16.80 18.75
N ALA A 295 -3.83 17.81 19.49
CA ALA A 295 -4.22 19.08 18.92
C ALA A 295 -3.03 19.83 18.29
N ALA A 296 -1.87 19.85 18.95
CA ALA A 296 -0.67 20.47 18.42
C ALA A 296 -0.20 19.80 17.12
N TRP A 297 -0.13 18.46 17.12
CA TRP A 297 0.28 17.69 15.92
C TRP A 297 -0.72 17.85 14.77
N LEU A 298 -2.02 17.83 15.08
CA LEU A 298 -3.08 17.98 14.10
C LEU A 298 -3.05 19.37 13.45
N LYS A 299 -2.82 20.43 14.22
CA LYS A 299 -2.67 21.79 13.69
C LYS A 299 -1.50 21.88 12.70
N ASP A 300 -0.31 21.41 13.08
CA ASP A 300 0.86 21.37 12.19
C ASP A 300 0.57 20.59 10.91
N THR A 301 -0.04 19.41 11.04
CA THR A 301 -0.33 18.54 9.89
C THR A 301 -1.34 19.18 8.93
N ILE A 302 -2.34 19.90 9.44
CA ILE A 302 -3.32 20.63 8.61
C ILE A 302 -2.68 21.88 7.98
N GLU A 303 -1.80 22.59 8.68
CA GLU A 303 -1.02 23.70 8.13
C GLU A 303 -0.15 23.22 6.96
N ARG A 304 0.52 22.06 7.10
CA ARG A 304 1.27 21.44 6.00
C ARG A 304 0.36 21.03 4.85
N HIS A 305 -0.81 20.46 5.14
CA HIS A 305 -1.79 20.17 4.10
C HIS A 305 -2.19 21.44 3.32
N HIS A 306 -2.49 22.54 4.01
CA HIS A 306 -2.77 23.83 3.37
C HIS A 306 -1.58 24.33 2.53
N ALA A 307 -0.36 24.31 3.09
CA ALA A 307 0.85 24.74 2.38
C ALA A 307 1.10 23.91 1.12
N PHE A 308 0.82 22.60 1.16
CA PHE A 308 1.01 21.72 0.02
C PHE A 308 -0.13 21.78 -1.00
N THR A 309 -1.39 22.01 -0.61
CA THR A 309 -2.52 21.84 -1.53
C THR A 309 -3.33 23.10 -1.80
N GLY A 310 -3.10 24.17 -1.03
CA GLY A 310 -3.95 25.35 -1.01
C GLY A 310 -5.39 25.06 -0.55
N SER A 311 -5.58 24.02 0.29
CA SER A 311 -6.89 23.62 0.80
C SER A 311 -7.61 24.76 1.52
N ALA A 312 -8.84 25.05 1.09
CA ALA A 312 -9.70 26.05 1.71
C ALA A 312 -10.28 25.58 3.05
N ILE A 313 -10.56 24.28 3.19
CA ILE A 313 -10.99 23.70 4.47
C ILE A 313 -9.87 23.80 5.50
N ALA A 314 -8.65 23.45 5.12
CA ALA A 314 -7.51 23.54 6.02
C ALA A 314 -7.25 24.98 6.47
N ASP A 315 -7.30 25.95 5.54
CA ASP A 315 -7.19 27.37 5.86
C ASP A 315 -8.26 27.82 6.87
N ARG A 316 -9.53 27.47 6.63
CA ARG A 316 -10.64 27.79 7.54
C ARG A 316 -10.43 27.19 8.93
N ILE A 317 -10.08 25.91 9.01
CA ILE A 317 -9.88 25.20 10.28
C ILE A 317 -8.72 25.82 11.06
N VAL A 318 -7.60 26.10 10.41
CA VAL A 318 -6.42 26.70 11.06
C VAL A 318 -6.72 28.14 11.50
N GLY A 319 -7.38 28.93 10.65
CA GLY A 319 -7.77 30.31 10.95
C GLY A 319 -8.74 30.43 12.13
N GLN A 320 -9.50 29.38 12.42
CA GLN A 320 -10.47 29.32 13.53
C GLN A 320 -10.18 28.17 14.50
N TRP A 321 -8.90 27.84 14.70
CA TRP A 321 -8.47 26.63 15.41
C TRP A 321 -9.13 26.43 16.78
N ALA A 322 -9.22 27.48 17.59
CA ALA A 322 -9.79 27.41 18.94
C ALA A 322 -11.27 26.99 18.94
N SER A 323 -12.03 27.36 17.90
CA SER A 323 -13.42 26.92 17.73
C SER A 323 -13.54 25.61 16.99
N GLU A 324 -12.66 25.32 16.03
CA GLU A 324 -12.78 24.16 15.16
C GLU A 324 -12.19 22.88 15.74
N THR A 325 -11.21 22.99 16.63
CA THR A 325 -10.54 21.81 17.24
C THR A 325 -11.51 20.90 18.01
N LYS A 326 -12.62 21.43 18.53
CA LYS A 326 -13.65 20.70 19.29
C LYS A 326 -14.60 19.89 18.39
N ASN A 327 -14.56 20.14 17.09
CA ASN A 327 -15.29 19.38 16.08
C ASN A 327 -14.53 18.12 15.63
N PHE A 328 -13.30 17.90 16.11
CA PHE A 328 -12.57 16.68 15.81
C PHE A 328 -12.94 15.53 16.74
N ARG A 329 -12.85 14.32 16.19
CA ARG A 329 -12.93 13.05 16.91
C ARG A 329 -11.67 12.25 16.65
N LYS A 330 -11.05 11.74 17.72
CA LYS A 330 -9.93 10.81 17.64
C LYS A 330 -10.47 9.39 17.61
N VAL A 331 -10.07 8.61 16.62
CA VAL A 331 -10.33 7.17 16.56
C VAL A 331 -9.11 6.45 17.11
N MET A 332 -9.31 5.72 18.21
CA MET A 332 -8.23 5.09 18.97
C MET A 332 -8.49 3.59 19.15
N PRO A 333 -7.63 2.70 18.62
CA PRO A 333 -7.75 1.27 18.87
C PRO A 333 -7.43 0.95 20.34
N ARG A 334 -8.28 0.13 20.98
CA ARG A 334 -8.21 -0.15 22.42
C ARG A 334 -6.90 -0.80 22.84
N ASP A 335 -6.47 -1.82 22.11
CA ASP A 335 -5.25 -2.56 22.44
C ASP A 335 -4.00 -1.72 22.11
N TYR A 336 -4.03 -0.96 21.03
CA TYR A 336 -2.97 0.00 20.72
C TYR A 336 -2.80 1.05 21.83
N LYS A 337 -3.91 1.57 22.36
CA LYS A 337 -3.89 2.49 23.51
C LYS A 337 -3.23 1.87 24.74
N LYS A 338 -3.59 0.63 25.09
CA LYS A 338 -2.94 -0.07 26.21
C LYS A 338 -1.43 -0.14 26.01
N VAL A 339 -0.98 -0.51 24.82
CA VAL A 339 0.45 -0.57 24.48
C VAL A 339 1.12 0.79 24.62
N LEU A 340 0.52 1.87 24.10
CA LEU A 340 1.08 3.22 24.23
C LEU A 340 1.19 3.68 25.69
N THR A 341 0.16 3.46 26.50
CA THR A 341 0.20 3.80 27.94
C THR A 341 1.31 3.04 28.68
N VAL A 342 1.49 1.76 28.36
CA VAL A 342 2.58 0.95 28.93
C VAL A 342 3.95 1.46 28.49
N MET A 343 4.10 1.82 27.21
CA MET A 343 5.34 2.40 26.68
C MET A 343 5.69 3.74 27.33
N GLU A 344 4.70 4.61 27.53
CA GLU A 344 4.89 5.90 28.21
C GLU A 344 5.31 5.73 29.67
N ALA A 345 4.65 4.83 30.41
CA ALA A 345 5.03 4.49 31.78
C ALA A 345 6.43 3.90 31.86
N ALA A 346 6.76 2.95 30.98
CA ALA A 346 8.08 2.35 30.88
C ALA A 346 9.19 3.38 30.61
N ARG A 347 8.91 4.34 29.71
CA ARG A 347 9.84 5.44 29.41
C ARG A 347 10.03 6.38 30.59
N ALA A 348 8.96 6.71 31.32
CA ALA A 348 9.03 7.53 32.52
C ALA A 348 9.82 6.85 33.66
N GLU A 349 9.77 5.52 33.72
CA GLU A 349 10.54 4.69 34.66
C GLU A 349 11.99 4.41 34.20
N GLY A 350 12.36 4.78 32.98
CA GLY A 350 13.70 4.57 32.43
C GLY A 350 14.03 3.11 32.11
N LEU A 351 13.02 2.29 31.79
CA LEU A 351 13.21 0.88 31.43
C LEU A 351 13.97 0.72 30.10
N ASN A 352 14.71 -0.38 29.98
CA ASN A 352 15.32 -0.77 28.71
C ASN A 352 14.29 -1.40 27.75
N GLU A 353 14.68 -1.60 26.49
CA GLU A 353 13.79 -2.12 25.43
C GLU A 353 13.24 -3.52 25.74
N SER A 354 14.05 -4.40 26.33
CA SER A 354 13.65 -5.77 26.67
C SER A 354 12.56 -5.79 27.74
N ASP A 355 12.76 -5.03 28.82
CA ASP A 355 11.81 -4.93 29.93
C ASP A 355 10.51 -4.24 29.48
N THR A 356 10.63 -3.25 28.60
CA THR A 356 9.48 -2.59 27.97
C THR A 356 8.68 -3.57 27.11
N ALA A 357 9.36 -4.37 26.28
CA ALA A 357 8.72 -5.38 25.44
C ALA A 357 8.00 -6.47 26.27
N GLN A 358 8.59 -6.88 27.39
CA GLN A 358 7.96 -7.82 28.31
C GLN A 358 6.67 -7.24 28.90
N ARG A 359 6.70 -6.00 29.41
CA ARG A 359 5.50 -5.33 29.94
C ARG A 359 4.41 -5.15 28.89
N ILE A 360 4.78 -4.84 27.66
CA ILE A 360 3.83 -4.75 26.54
C ILE A 360 3.15 -6.11 26.30
N MET A 361 3.92 -7.20 26.26
CA MET A 361 3.37 -8.54 26.08
C MET A 361 2.46 -8.97 27.23
N GLU A 362 2.79 -8.61 28.46
CA GLU A 362 1.94 -8.86 29.63
C GLU A 362 0.61 -8.10 29.51
N ALA A 363 0.64 -6.79 29.21
CA ALA A 363 -0.55 -5.97 29.06
C ALA A 363 -1.44 -6.36 27.86
N ALA A 364 -0.85 -6.92 26.80
CA ALA A 364 -1.58 -7.40 25.63
C ALA A 364 -2.30 -8.74 25.87
N ARG A 365 -1.88 -9.53 26.87
CA ARG A 365 -2.45 -10.86 27.16
C ARG A 365 -3.59 -10.86 28.18
N GLY A 366 -3.84 -9.73 28.83
CA GLY A 366 -4.87 -9.59 29.87
C GLY A 366 -4.33 -9.99 31.24
#